data_AF-A0A2E3GNI6-F1
#
_entry.id   AF-A0A2E3GNI6-F1
#
_cell.length_a   1.000
_cell.length_b   1.000
_cell.length_c   1.000
_cell.angle_alpha   90.00
_cell.angle_beta   90.00
_cell.angle_gamma   90.00
#
_symmetry.space_group_name_H-M   'P 1'
#
loop_
_entity.id
_entity.type
_entity.pdbx_description
1 polymer ?
#
loop_
_entity_poly.entity_id
_entity_poly.type
_entity_poly.pdbx_seq_one_letter_code
_entity_poly.pdbx_strand_id
1 'polypeptide(L)'
;MKPIFYLLVSSILLVSCQSADNSVNEAFERNSENLKGLLETWENQDVDGSMAYLADDFIDVGTGFNEPDRNKEEHKARMTMMMSTMKPTMKNAVFLPGVDSTTLEADGSVRYYGTWNFA
;
A
#
# COMPACT_ATOMS: atom_id res chain seq x y z
N MET A 1 43.55 16.13 -30.12
CA MET A 1 42.34 16.75 -29.52
C MET A 1 41.04 16.06 -29.94
N LYS A 2 40.83 15.77 -31.24
CA LYS A 2 39.65 15.02 -31.73
C LYS A 2 39.36 13.66 -31.04
N PRO A 3 40.34 12.77 -30.76
CA PRO A 3 40.03 11.46 -30.16
C PRO A 3 39.58 11.57 -28.69
N ILE A 4 40.07 12.58 -27.95
CA ILE A 4 39.66 12.85 -26.56
C ILE A 4 38.21 13.34 -26.52
N PHE A 5 37.81 14.16 -27.50
CA PHE A 5 36.43 14.64 -27.61
C PHE A 5 35.45 13.49 -27.88
N TYR A 6 35.78 12.54 -28.76
CA TYR A 6 34.94 11.36 -29.01
C TYR A 6 34.84 10.44 -27.78
N LEU A 7 35.90 10.30 -27.01
CA LEU A 7 35.92 9.50 -25.78
C LEU A 7 35.04 10.13 -24.69
N LEU A 8 35.05 11.47 -24.58
CA LEU A 8 34.21 12.20 -23.63
C LEU A 8 32.72 12.13 -24.01
N VAL A 9 32.38 12.26 -25.31
CA VAL A 9 31.00 12.11 -25.80
C VAL A 9 30.49 10.67 -25.61
N SER A 10 31.32 9.66 -25.86
CA SER A 10 30.95 8.25 -25.62
C SER A 10 30.73 7.93 -24.14
N SER A 11 31.41 8.64 -23.24
CA SER A 11 31.26 8.46 -21.78
C SER A 11 29.93 9.01 -21.27
N ILE A 12 29.44 10.11 -21.86
CA ILE A 12 28.16 10.75 -21.49
C ILE A 12 26.96 9.87 -21.89
N LEU A 13 27.04 9.15 -23.02
CA LEU A 13 26.01 8.23 -23.49
C LEU A 13 25.85 6.98 -22.61
N LEU A 14 26.89 6.60 -21.85
CA LEU A 14 26.82 5.47 -20.92
C LEU A 14 26.16 5.85 -19.59
N VAL A 15 26.22 7.12 -19.18
CA VAL A 15 25.56 7.62 -17.94
C VAL A 15 24.04 7.74 -18.11
N SER A 16 23.55 8.00 -19.32
CA SER A 16 22.11 8.04 -19.62
C SER A 16 21.44 6.65 -19.66
N CYS A 17 22.20 5.56 -19.50
CA CYS A 17 21.71 4.20 -19.52
C CYS A 17 21.66 3.58 -18.10
N GLN A 18 21.53 4.40 -17.05
CA GLN A 18 21.09 3.89 -15.76
C GLN A 18 19.60 3.55 -15.88
N SER A 19 19.26 2.28 -15.67
CA SER A 19 17.87 1.84 -15.54
C SER A 19 17.17 2.71 -14.49
N ALA A 20 15.99 3.23 -14.83
CA ALA A 20 15.18 3.95 -13.87
C ALA A 20 14.98 3.09 -12.61
N ASP A 21 15.13 3.70 -11.44
CA ASP A 21 14.86 3.02 -10.18
C ASP A 21 13.39 2.60 -10.16
N ASN A 22 13.16 1.28 -10.17
CA ASN A 22 11.84 0.67 -10.24
C ASN A 22 11.33 0.21 -8.86
N SER A 23 12.08 0.49 -7.79
CA SER A 23 11.79 0.02 -6.44
C SER A 23 10.41 0.46 -5.92
N VAL A 24 9.99 1.68 -6.25
CA VAL A 24 8.67 2.24 -5.89
C VAL A 24 7.54 1.43 -6.55
N ASN A 25 7.69 1.10 -7.83
CA ASN A 25 6.68 0.32 -8.54
C ASN A 25 6.62 -1.12 -8.02
N GLU A 26 7.78 -1.73 -7.76
CA GLU A 26 7.85 -3.06 -7.14
C GLU A 26 7.25 -3.10 -5.73
N ALA A 27 7.42 -2.03 -4.95
CA ALA A 27 6.76 -1.87 -3.67
C ALA A 27 5.24 -1.73 -3.82
N PHE A 28 4.76 -0.92 -4.78
CA PHE A 28 3.33 -0.78 -5.07
C PHE A 28 2.67 -2.11 -5.43
N GLU A 29 3.27 -2.89 -6.33
CA GLU A 29 2.73 -4.19 -6.75
C GLU A 29 2.65 -5.17 -5.56
N ARG A 30 3.74 -5.30 -4.80
CA ARG A 30 3.78 -6.17 -3.60
C ARG A 30 2.77 -5.73 -2.54
N ASN A 31 2.67 -4.43 -2.28
CA ASN A 31 1.76 -3.89 -1.29
C ASN A 31 0.30 -4.02 -1.75
N SER A 32 0.03 -4.00 -3.06
CA SER A 32 -1.31 -4.20 -3.62
C SER A 32 -1.77 -5.63 -3.40
N GLU A 33 -0.90 -6.61 -3.61
CA GLU A 33 -1.20 -8.01 -3.30
C GLU A 33 -1.39 -8.25 -1.79
N ASN A 34 -0.56 -7.64 -0.93
CA ASN A 34 -0.76 -7.70 0.52
C ASN A 34 -2.11 -7.11 0.95
N LEU A 35 -2.47 -5.94 0.41
CA LEU A 35 -3.75 -5.30 0.71
C LEU A 35 -4.91 -6.16 0.21
N LYS A 36 -4.80 -6.75 -0.98
CA LYS A 36 -5.81 -7.68 -1.50
C LYS A 36 -5.99 -8.89 -0.58
N GLY A 37 -4.89 -9.50 -0.12
CA GLY A 37 -4.93 -10.60 0.85
C GLY A 37 -5.59 -10.19 2.17
N LEU A 38 -5.28 -9.00 2.70
CA LEU A 38 -5.96 -8.44 3.87
C LEU A 38 -7.47 -8.32 3.63
N LEU A 39 -7.87 -7.77 2.49
CA LEU A 39 -9.29 -7.58 2.17
C LEU A 39 -10.03 -8.92 2.00
N GLU A 40 -9.38 -9.94 1.42
CA GLU A 40 -9.92 -11.30 1.31
C GLU A 40 -10.13 -11.95 2.69
N THR A 41 -9.23 -11.73 3.66
CA THR A 41 -9.46 -12.22 5.03
C THR A 41 -10.66 -11.52 5.67
N TRP A 42 -10.90 -10.24 5.38
CA TRP A 42 -12.07 -9.54 5.88
C TRP A 42 -13.37 -10.07 5.29
N GLU A 43 -13.43 -10.34 3.98
CA GLU A 43 -14.59 -10.94 3.34
C GLU A 43 -14.90 -12.35 3.87
N ASN A 44 -13.86 -13.10 4.23
CA ASN A 44 -13.98 -14.42 4.86
C ASN A 44 -14.23 -14.36 6.38
N GLN A 45 -14.35 -13.16 6.96
CA GLN A 45 -14.49 -12.94 8.40
C GLN A 45 -13.35 -13.54 9.25
N ASP A 46 -12.16 -13.70 8.67
CA ASP A 46 -10.97 -14.24 9.30
C ASP A 46 -10.15 -13.11 9.95
N VAL A 47 -10.56 -12.71 11.16
CA VAL A 47 -9.87 -11.65 11.91
C VAL A 47 -8.43 -12.05 12.21
N ASP A 48 -8.19 -13.28 12.66
CA ASP A 48 -6.85 -13.71 13.05
C ASP A 48 -5.91 -13.76 11.84
N GLY A 49 -6.38 -14.28 10.69
CA GLY A 49 -5.64 -14.24 9.43
C GLY A 49 -5.34 -12.82 8.96
N SER A 50 -6.27 -11.89 9.15
CA SER A 50 -6.08 -10.49 8.77
C SER A 50 -4.92 -9.82 9.53
N MET A 51 -4.61 -10.25 10.76
CA MET A 51 -3.54 -9.68 11.58
C MET A 51 -2.14 -10.00 11.06
N ALA A 52 -2.00 -11.03 10.22
CA ALA A 52 -0.72 -11.38 9.58
C ALA A 52 -0.26 -10.35 8.53
N TYR A 53 -1.18 -9.52 8.02
CA TYR A 53 -0.89 -8.46 7.06
C TYR A 53 -0.54 -7.12 7.73
N LEU A 54 -0.64 -7.03 9.05
CA LEU A 54 -0.39 -5.80 9.81
C LEU A 54 0.95 -5.92 10.55
N ALA A 55 1.82 -4.92 10.43
CA ALA A 55 3.06 -4.85 11.19
C ALA A 55 2.80 -4.71 12.69
N ASP A 56 3.76 -5.03 13.55
CA ASP A 56 3.57 -4.98 15.01
C ASP A 56 3.36 -3.54 15.53
N ASP A 57 3.90 -2.55 14.82
CA ASP A 57 3.71 -1.12 15.08
C ASP A 57 2.57 -0.51 14.24
N PHE A 58 1.69 -1.33 13.68
CA PHE A 58 0.53 -0.87 12.91
C PHE A 58 -0.35 0.08 13.73
N ILE A 59 -0.70 1.20 13.09
CA ILE A 59 -1.63 2.20 13.60
C ILE A 59 -2.82 2.31 12.63
N ASP A 60 -4.02 2.13 13.17
CA ASP A 60 -5.26 2.42 12.48
C ASP A 60 -5.69 3.85 12.82
N VAL A 61 -5.54 4.73 11.84
CA VAL A 61 -5.83 6.16 11.98
C VAL A 61 -7.33 6.39 12.06
N GLY A 62 -7.76 7.11 13.10
CA GLY A 62 -9.16 7.50 13.27
C GLY A 62 -9.67 8.33 12.09
N THR A 63 -10.88 8.04 11.61
CA THR A 63 -11.47 8.72 10.44
C THR A 63 -12.56 9.71 10.84
N GLY A 64 -13.07 9.61 12.07
CA GLY A 64 -13.98 10.57 12.67
C GLY A 64 -13.28 11.83 13.19
N PHE A 65 -14.05 12.90 13.37
CA PHE A 65 -13.55 14.13 13.97
C PHE A 65 -13.08 13.88 15.41
N ASN A 66 -11.79 14.12 15.67
CA ASN A 66 -11.11 13.79 16.94
C ASN A 66 -11.22 12.32 17.35
N GLU A 67 -11.40 11.40 16.40
CA GLU A 67 -11.32 9.98 16.70
C GLU A 67 -9.86 9.63 17.03
N PRO A 68 -9.61 8.94 18.17
CA PRO A 68 -8.26 8.51 18.50
C PRO A 68 -7.79 7.40 17.56
N ASP A 69 -6.50 7.43 17.25
CA ASP A 69 -5.81 6.33 16.59
C ASP A 69 -5.79 5.10 17.49
N ARG A 70 -5.70 3.92 16.86
CA ARG A 70 -5.72 2.63 17.55
C ARG A 70 -4.51 1.80 17.16
N ASN A 71 -3.95 1.09 18.13
CA ASN A 71 -2.91 0.12 17.86
C ASN A 71 -3.48 -1.18 17.25
N LYS A 72 -2.60 -2.11 16.88
CA LYS A 72 -2.96 -3.42 16.30
C LYS A 72 -3.94 -4.23 17.14
N GLU A 73 -3.76 -4.30 18.46
CA GLU A 73 -4.65 -5.07 19.35
C GLU A 73 -6.04 -4.43 19.45
N GLU A 74 -6.11 -3.10 19.54
CA GLU A 74 -7.36 -2.35 19.53
C GLU A 74 -8.09 -2.47 18.19
N HIS A 75 -7.36 -2.44 17.08
CA HIS A 75 -7.89 -2.72 15.75
C HIS A 75 -8.47 -4.14 15.67
N LYS A 76 -7.74 -5.16 16.15
CA LYS A 76 -8.20 -6.55 16.19
C LYS A 76 -9.52 -6.68 16.95
N ALA A 77 -9.59 -6.13 18.16
CA ALA A 77 -10.81 -6.18 18.99
C ALA A 77 -12.01 -5.54 18.29
N ARG A 78 -11.80 -4.39 17.62
CA ARG A 78 -12.85 -3.74 16.83
C ARG A 78 -13.27 -4.58 15.62
N MET A 79 -12.32 -5.18 14.91
CA MET A 79 -12.63 -6.04 13.77
C MET A 79 -13.42 -7.28 14.18
N THR A 80 -13.08 -7.90 15.32
CA THR A 80 -13.88 -8.99 15.90
C THR A 80 -15.31 -8.56 16.17
N MET A 81 -15.51 -7.38 16.76
CA MET A 81 -16.86 -6.86 17.00
C MET A 81 -17.61 -6.61 15.68
N MET A 82 -17.00 -5.95 14.71
CA MET A 82 -17.62 -5.67 13.41
C MET A 82 -18.03 -6.98 12.71
N MET A 83 -17.10 -7.93 12.60
CA MET A 83 -17.35 -9.21 11.92
C MET A 83 -18.31 -10.13 12.67
N SER A 84 -18.56 -9.90 13.97
CA SER A 84 -19.63 -10.62 14.70
C SER A 84 -21.04 -10.19 14.29
N THR A 85 -21.17 -9.03 13.65
CA THR A 85 -22.47 -8.41 13.33
C THR A 85 -22.69 -8.17 11.83
N MET A 86 -21.62 -8.08 11.04
CA MET A 86 -21.65 -7.74 9.62
C MET A 86 -20.85 -8.73 8.80
N LYS A 87 -21.27 -8.99 7.57
CA LYS A 87 -20.50 -9.77 6.58
C LYS A 87 -20.05 -8.84 5.46
N PRO A 88 -18.82 -8.31 5.54
CA PRO A 88 -18.34 -7.39 4.53
C PRO A 88 -18.09 -8.14 3.22
N THR A 89 -18.56 -7.56 2.12
CA THR A 89 -18.24 -7.97 0.75
C THR A 89 -17.91 -6.73 -0.05
N MET A 90 -16.91 -6.81 -0.92
CA MET A 90 -16.42 -5.69 -1.69
C MET A 90 -16.72 -5.87 -3.16
N LYS A 91 -17.16 -4.79 -3.80
CA LYS A 91 -17.39 -4.73 -5.24
C LYS A 91 -16.58 -3.61 -5.86
N ASN A 92 -16.14 -3.85 -7.09
CA ASN A 92 -15.45 -2.87 -7.94
C ASN A 92 -14.18 -2.29 -7.27
N ALA A 93 -13.37 -3.16 -6.65
CA ALA A 93 -12.10 -2.74 -6.05
C ALA A 93 -11.12 -2.27 -7.13
N VAL A 94 -10.55 -1.08 -6.94
CA VAL A 94 -9.49 -0.50 -7.77
C VAL A 94 -8.34 -0.12 -6.83
N PHE A 95 -7.13 -0.57 -7.18
CA PHE A 95 -5.90 -0.26 -6.45
C PHE A 95 -5.07 0.72 -7.26
N LEU A 96 -4.65 1.82 -6.64
CA LEU A 96 -3.90 2.89 -7.27
C LEU A 96 -2.65 3.23 -6.45
N PRO A 97 -1.57 3.68 -7.09
CA PRO A 97 -0.40 4.16 -6.37
C PRO A 97 -0.75 5.29 -5.40
N GLY A 98 -0.24 5.18 -4.18
CA GLY A 98 -0.24 6.23 -3.19
C GLY A 98 0.92 7.21 -3.40
N VAL A 99 0.96 8.22 -2.52
CA VAL A 99 1.98 9.27 -2.54
C VAL A 99 2.34 9.63 -1.11
N ASP A 100 3.61 9.99 -0.90
CA ASP A 100 4.04 10.60 0.35
C ASP A 100 3.34 11.96 0.53
N SER A 101 2.79 12.19 1.72
CA SER A 101 1.99 13.39 2.00
C SER A 101 2.81 14.69 2.10
N THR A 102 4.13 14.59 2.23
CA THR A 102 5.06 15.73 2.34
C THR A 102 5.70 16.03 0.98
N THR A 103 6.18 15.01 0.27
CA THR A 103 6.90 15.19 -1.01
C THR A 103 5.97 15.14 -2.22
N LEU A 104 4.80 14.53 -2.08
CA LEU A 104 3.83 14.27 -3.16
C LEU A 104 4.34 13.32 -4.25
N GLU A 105 5.45 12.63 -4.00
CA GLU A 105 6.01 11.60 -4.88
C GLU A 105 5.41 10.24 -4.57
N ALA A 106 5.38 9.34 -5.56
CA ALA A 106 4.96 7.96 -5.35
C ALA A 106 5.93 7.25 -4.38
N ASP A 107 5.38 6.59 -3.37
CA ASP A 107 6.14 6.00 -2.26
C ASP A 107 5.97 4.47 -2.15
N GLY A 108 5.23 3.88 -3.10
CA GLY A 108 4.91 2.45 -3.11
C GLY A 108 3.75 2.07 -2.19
N SER A 109 3.12 3.03 -1.51
CA SER A 109 1.87 2.79 -0.79
C SER A 109 0.71 2.57 -1.76
N VAL A 110 -0.40 2.04 -1.25
CA VAL A 110 -1.58 1.67 -2.06
C VAL A 110 -2.80 2.42 -1.55
N ARG A 111 -3.48 3.11 -2.45
CA ARG A 111 -4.83 3.64 -2.21
C ARG A 111 -5.83 2.74 -2.91
N TYR A 112 -6.88 2.32 -2.21
CA TYR A 112 -7.93 1.51 -2.81
C TYR A 112 -9.26 2.27 -2.81
N TYR A 113 -10.06 2.02 -3.85
CA TYR A 113 -11.44 2.46 -3.95
C TYR A 113 -12.31 1.23 -4.21
N GLY A 114 -13.36 1.06 -3.43
CA GLY A 114 -14.28 -0.05 -3.55
C GLY A 114 -15.60 0.27 -2.87
N THR A 115 -16.64 -0.48 -3.20
CA THR A 115 -17.94 -0.38 -2.52
C THR A 115 -18.10 -1.56 -1.59
N TRP A 116 -18.18 -1.28 -0.28
CA TRP A 116 -18.47 -2.29 0.73
C TRP A 116 -19.98 -2.51 0.87
N ASN A 117 -20.38 -3.77 0.97
CA ASN A 117 -21.71 -4.21 1.34
C ASN A 117 -21.61 -5.07 2.59
N PHE A 118 -22.43 -4.79 3.60
CA PHE A 118 -22.33 -5.36 4.95
C PHE A 118 -23.56 -6.22 5.31
N ALA A 119 -24.15 -6.87 4.30
CA ALA A 119 -25.40 -7.63 4.41
C ALA A 119 -25.27 -8.93 5.22
#